data_AF-A0A090AL35-F1
#
_entry.id   AF-A0A090AL35-F1
#
_cell.length_a   1.000
_cell.length_b   1.000
_cell.length_c   1.000
_cell.angle_alpha   90.00
_cell.angle_beta   90.00
_cell.angle_gamma   90.00
#
_symmetry.space_group_name_H-M   'P 1'
#
loop_
_entity.id
_entity.type
_entity.pdbx_description
1 polymer ?
#
loop_
_entity_poly.entity_id
_entity_poly.type
_entity_poly.pdbx_seq_one_letter_code
_entity_poly.pdbx_strand_id
1 'polypeptide(L)'
;MNYKRYFYGGGWVVGLLFCKMVLAQNLVINLYDTQGQGIDVNNVQINNIFIDTLVQNPLTGIPEWIAVPYSFVFRACQSDPVDPNTLYLEPLLTGAEQPPCYISPLDFTDTQVVGGMNDNNGIALRNSVQLNNVREYTEEMDLLNPNHSELTTTYYNMALELNLEKLRLEQREKYAISPPPINSMISLKPDHQIMIVLSWDGNRRLDFDAHLTGPAPGLVGSYNNEPDRFHIYFGNKINEVAHLYTDDFSNSQPETMEISPPPGQEKLRPGIYRYSVHHFQGNGNFVEAKVQVHLWIGGLEQVFEPLLPPENDDKYWNSIMYKWEVFELIVSEDGMMQVQLQQNYAPSNPAEVRRKVN
;
A
#
# COMPACT_ATOMS: atom_id res chain seq x y z
N MET A 1 29.48 23.94 -30.40
CA MET A 1 28.28 24.13 -31.25
C MET A 1 27.97 22.79 -31.90
N ASN A 2 26.85 22.10 -31.77
CA ASN A 2 25.58 22.27 -31.06
C ASN A 2 25.03 20.84 -30.81
N TYR A 3 25.12 20.34 -29.58
CA TYR A 3 24.34 19.17 -29.13
C TYR A 3 23.04 19.70 -28.52
N LYS A 4 22.06 20.00 -29.38
CA LYS A 4 20.69 20.32 -28.96
C LYS A 4 19.71 19.82 -30.01
N ARG A 5 19.27 18.55 -29.90
CA ARG A 5 18.12 18.06 -30.69
C ARG A 5 17.37 16.85 -30.11
N TYR A 6 17.43 16.61 -28.79
CA TYR A 6 16.67 15.53 -28.13
C TYR A 6 15.63 16.06 -27.13
N PHE A 7 14.87 17.11 -27.47
CA PHE A 7 13.83 17.63 -26.54
C PHE A 7 12.47 17.97 -27.18
N TYR A 8 12.21 17.54 -28.42
CA TYR A 8 10.91 17.77 -29.07
C TYR A 8 10.23 16.50 -29.62
N GLY A 9 10.66 15.31 -29.16
CA GLY A 9 10.15 14.02 -29.65
C GLY A 9 9.00 13.38 -28.85
N GLY A 10 8.87 13.68 -27.55
CA GLY A 10 7.94 12.95 -26.67
C GLY A 10 6.47 13.11 -27.06
N GLY A 11 6.04 14.33 -27.41
CA GLY A 11 4.65 14.58 -27.83
C GLY A 11 4.29 14.01 -29.20
N TRP A 12 5.28 13.86 -30.09
CA TRP A 12 5.04 13.34 -31.45
C TRP A 12 5.06 11.82 -31.52
N VAL A 13 5.80 11.12 -30.66
CA VAL A 13 5.75 9.65 -30.58
C VAL A 13 4.40 9.19 -30.02
N VAL A 14 3.86 9.92 -29.04
CA VAL A 14 2.48 9.70 -28.57
C VAL A 14 1.48 10.07 -29.69
N GLY A 15 1.62 11.22 -30.35
CA GLY A 15 0.77 11.57 -31.51
C GLY A 15 0.83 10.58 -32.69
N LEU A 16 1.97 9.92 -32.92
CA LEU A 16 2.14 8.86 -33.92
C LEU A 16 1.63 7.49 -33.46
N LEU A 17 1.58 7.21 -32.15
CA LEU A 17 0.84 6.09 -31.57
C LEU A 17 -0.69 6.22 -31.81
N PHE A 18 -1.18 7.44 -32.07
CA PHE A 18 -2.61 7.76 -32.22
C PHE A 18 -3.11 7.94 -33.66
N CYS A 19 -2.23 7.94 -34.67
CA CYS A 19 -2.63 7.88 -36.08
C CYS A 19 -2.65 6.41 -36.53
N LYS A 20 -3.75 5.98 -37.18
CA LYS A 20 -4.11 4.61 -37.61
C LYS A 20 -3.13 3.92 -38.60
N MET A 21 -1.83 4.19 -38.53
CA MET A 21 -0.77 3.55 -39.31
C MET A 21 0.30 2.89 -38.42
N VAL A 22 -0.08 2.33 -37.28
CA VAL A 22 0.77 1.34 -36.59
C VAL A 22 0.71 0.06 -37.42
N LEU A 23 1.66 -0.08 -38.34
CA LEU A 23 2.04 -1.36 -38.91
C LEU A 23 2.44 -2.30 -37.77
N ALA A 24 1.52 -3.12 -37.25
CA ALA A 24 1.75 -4.35 -36.50
C ALA A 24 3.04 -4.39 -35.62
N GLN A 25 3.33 -3.33 -34.88
CA GLN A 25 4.41 -3.38 -33.89
C GLN A 25 3.83 -4.05 -32.66
N ASN A 26 4.46 -5.15 -32.22
CA ASN A 26 4.16 -5.75 -30.94
C ASN A 26 4.51 -4.72 -29.86
N LEU A 27 3.50 -4.02 -29.36
CA LEU A 27 3.62 -3.05 -28.29
C LEU A 27 3.12 -3.72 -27.01
N VAL A 28 3.94 -3.72 -25.98
CA VAL A 28 3.58 -4.24 -24.66
C VAL A 28 3.72 -3.09 -23.67
N ILE A 29 2.63 -2.79 -22.95
CA ILE A 29 2.66 -1.81 -21.87
C ILE A 29 2.90 -2.56 -20.56
N ASN A 30 3.92 -2.12 -19.82
CA ASN A 30 4.32 -2.69 -18.55
C ASN A 30 4.29 -1.62 -17.45
N LEU A 31 3.36 -1.82 -16.53
CA LEU A 31 3.11 -1.04 -15.34
C LEU A 31 3.72 -1.67 -14.08
N TYR A 32 4.49 -2.76 -14.19
CA TYR A 32 4.98 -3.49 -13.02
C TYR A 32 5.90 -2.65 -12.12
N ASP A 33 6.88 -1.94 -12.69
CA ASP A 33 7.83 -1.09 -11.93
C ASP A 33 7.34 0.35 -11.76
N THR A 34 6.04 0.56 -11.96
CA THR A 34 5.43 1.88 -11.84
C THR A 34 5.32 2.31 -10.38
N GLN A 35 5.55 3.61 -10.13
CA GLN A 35 5.34 4.25 -8.84
C GLN A 35 4.67 5.60 -9.04
N GLY A 36 3.91 6.04 -8.07
CA GLY A 36 3.19 7.29 -8.20
C GLY A 36 2.60 7.80 -6.91
N GLN A 37 1.98 8.96 -7.00
CA GLN A 37 1.37 9.65 -5.86
C GLN A 37 0.22 10.56 -6.30
N GLY A 38 -0.67 10.85 -5.37
CA GLY A 38 -1.60 11.96 -5.44
C GLY A 38 -0.90 13.29 -5.72
N ILE A 39 -1.47 14.09 -6.62
CA ILE A 39 -1.05 15.48 -6.84
C ILE A 39 -2.07 16.44 -6.21
N ASP A 40 -3.35 16.11 -6.33
CA ASP A 40 -4.46 16.84 -5.76
C ASP A 40 -5.67 15.91 -5.61
N VAL A 41 -6.82 16.49 -5.25
CA VAL A 41 -8.08 15.78 -5.01
C VAL A 41 -8.53 14.90 -6.17
N ASN A 42 -8.14 15.19 -7.42
CA ASN A 42 -8.63 14.49 -8.61
C ASN A 42 -7.51 13.90 -9.47
N ASN A 43 -6.24 14.20 -9.19
CA ASN A 43 -5.14 13.86 -10.07
C ASN A 43 -4.09 13.01 -9.36
N VAL A 44 -3.58 12.01 -10.07
CA VAL A 44 -2.56 11.08 -9.63
C VAL A 44 -1.43 11.07 -10.65
N GLN A 45 -0.19 11.26 -10.21
CA GLN A 45 0.99 11.10 -11.06
C GLN A 45 1.42 9.64 -11.04
N ILE A 46 1.61 9.06 -12.21
CA ILE A 46 2.09 7.69 -12.40
C ILE A 46 3.39 7.74 -13.22
N ASN A 47 4.48 7.26 -12.64
CA ASN A 47 5.82 7.30 -13.21
C ASN A 47 6.30 5.90 -13.61
N ASN A 48 7.29 5.83 -14.49
CA ASN A 48 7.89 4.57 -14.96
C ASN A 48 6.90 3.61 -15.63
N ILE A 49 6.00 4.14 -16.45
CA ILE A 49 5.16 3.35 -17.35
C ILE A 49 6.04 2.93 -18.53
N PHE A 50 6.39 1.66 -18.62
CA PHE A 50 7.24 1.16 -19.69
C PHE A 50 6.41 0.78 -20.90
N ILE A 51 6.83 1.26 -22.07
CA ILE A 51 6.32 0.81 -23.35
C ILE A 51 7.44 0.04 -24.04
N ASP A 52 7.26 -1.26 -24.14
CA ASP A 52 8.17 -2.17 -24.81
C ASP A 52 7.77 -2.25 -26.28
N THR A 53 8.71 -1.96 -27.17
CA THR A 53 8.52 -2.06 -28.62
C THR A 53 9.56 -3.00 -29.20
N LEU A 54 9.13 -3.94 -30.04
CA LEU A 54 10.04 -4.80 -30.79
C LEU A 54 10.58 -4.04 -32.00
N VAL A 55 11.88 -3.73 -32.00
CA VAL A 55 12.55 -2.97 -33.06
C VAL A 55 13.59 -3.84 -33.73
N GLN A 56 13.74 -3.68 -35.06
CA GLN A 56 14.78 -4.37 -35.81
C GLN A 56 16.15 -3.75 -35.50
N ASN A 57 17.06 -4.50 -34.88
CA ASN A 57 18.43 -4.00 -34.66
C ASN A 57 19.14 -3.83 -36.03
N PRO A 58 19.56 -2.60 -36.39
CA PRO A 58 20.13 -2.33 -37.71
C PRO A 58 21.54 -2.90 -37.90
N LEU A 59 22.22 -3.30 -36.82
CA LEU A 59 23.57 -3.85 -36.85
C LEU A 59 23.57 -5.38 -36.93
N THR A 60 22.67 -6.02 -36.19
CA THR A 60 22.63 -7.49 -36.10
C THR A 60 21.55 -8.11 -36.98
N GLY A 61 20.54 -7.34 -37.38
CA GLY A 61 19.36 -7.86 -38.07
C GLY A 61 18.50 -8.78 -37.19
N ILE A 62 18.70 -8.79 -35.88
CA ILE A 62 17.89 -9.56 -34.92
C ILE A 62 16.93 -8.57 -34.23
N PRO A 63 15.62 -8.86 -34.16
CA PRO A 63 14.68 -8.02 -33.40
C PRO A 63 15.05 -7.95 -31.92
N GLU A 64 14.99 -6.75 -31.35
CA GLU A 64 15.26 -6.49 -29.94
C GLU A 64 14.12 -5.68 -29.31
N TRP A 65 13.82 -5.97 -28.04
CA TRP A 65 12.86 -5.19 -27.28
C TRP A 65 13.53 -3.94 -26.73
N ILE A 66 12.92 -2.78 -26.99
CA ILE A 66 13.35 -1.50 -26.42
C ILE A 66 12.24 -1.04 -25.48
N ALA A 67 12.59 -0.91 -24.20
CA ALA A 67 11.72 -0.41 -23.15
C ALA A 67 11.93 1.10 -22.96
N VAL A 68 10.87 1.89 -23.11
CA VAL A 68 10.93 3.35 -22.90
C VAL A 68 10.02 3.74 -21.73
N PRO A 69 10.55 4.35 -20.66
CA PRO A 69 9.74 4.79 -19.54
C PRO A 69 9.04 6.11 -19.85
N TYR A 70 7.78 6.20 -19.43
CA TYR A 70 6.97 7.40 -19.49
C TYR A 70 6.43 7.76 -18.11
N SER A 71 6.05 9.01 -17.93
CA SER A 71 5.38 9.50 -16.72
C SER A 71 4.22 10.38 -17.14
N PHE A 72 3.05 10.10 -16.59
CA PHE A 72 1.82 10.80 -16.93
C PHE A 72 1.08 11.20 -15.65
N VAL A 73 0.40 12.34 -15.72
CA VAL A 73 -0.63 12.68 -14.75
C VAL A 73 -1.93 12.08 -15.27
N PHE A 74 -2.64 11.38 -14.41
CA PHE A 74 -3.96 10.87 -14.69
C PHE A 74 -4.99 11.62 -13.85
N ARG A 75 -6.15 11.86 -14.43
CA ARG A 75 -7.33 12.35 -13.74
C ARG A 75 -8.24 11.19 -13.38
N ALA A 76 -8.62 11.15 -12.12
CA ALA A 76 -9.63 10.26 -11.60
C ALA A 76 -11.03 10.76 -12.01
N CYS A 77 -11.82 9.86 -12.57
CA CYS A 77 -13.14 10.14 -13.10
C CYS A 77 -14.09 8.97 -12.78
N GLN A 78 -15.35 9.24 -12.51
CA GLN A 78 -16.40 8.21 -12.43
C GLN A 78 -17.19 8.18 -13.74
N SER A 79 -17.37 6.98 -14.32
CA SER A 79 -17.62 6.87 -15.77
C SER A 79 -19.04 7.08 -16.25
N ASP A 80 -20.07 7.09 -15.42
CA ASP A 80 -21.41 6.99 -15.98
C ASP A 80 -22.52 7.46 -15.03
N PRO A 81 -23.51 8.27 -15.49
CA PRO A 81 -24.80 8.42 -14.82
C PRO A 81 -25.54 7.10 -14.54
N VAL A 82 -25.20 6.03 -15.27
CA VAL A 82 -25.84 4.69 -15.18
C VAL A 82 -25.13 3.75 -14.20
N ASP A 83 -23.81 3.88 -14.00
CA ASP A 83 -23.04 3.16 -12.97
C ASP A 83 -22.04 4.11 -12.30
N PRO A 84 -22.51 4.91 -11.32
CA PRO A 84 -21.70 5.93 -10.63
C PRO A 84 -20.53 5.33 -9.83
N ASN A 85 -20.47 4.00 -9.72
CA ASN A 85 -19.52 3.31 -8.85
C ASN A 85 -18.27 2.82 -9.58
N THR A 86 -18.14 3.07 -10.89
CA THR A 86 -16.95 2.65 -11.64
C THR A 86 -15.97 3.81 -11.77
N LEU A 87 -14.83 3.70 -11.07
CA LEU A 87 -13.71 4.62 -11.19
C LEU A 87 -12.84 4.26 -12.40
N TYR A 88 -12.35 5.28 -13.10
CA TYR A 88 -11.27 5.15 -14.07
C TYR A 88 -10.29 6.31 -13.96
N LEU A 89 -9.05 6.09 -14.37
CA LEU A 89 -8.04 7.13 -14.50
C LEU A 89 -7.77 7.42 -15.98
N GLU A 90 -7.97 8.67 -16.39
CA GLU A 90 -7.73 9.15 -17.76
C GLU A 90 -6.41 9.94 -17.83
N PRO A 91 -5.48 9.61 -18.76
CA PRO A 91 -4.21 10.31 -18.87
C PRO A 91 -4.41 11.74 -19.38
N LEU A 92 -3.80 12.72 -18.72
CA LEU A 92 -3.83 14.12 -19.11
C LEU A 92 -2.78 14.38 -20.20
N LEU A 93 -3.22 14.38 -21.45
CA LEU A 93 -2.39 14.71 -22.60
C LEU A 93 -2.34 16.23 -22.81
N THR A 94 -1.13 16.77 -23.01
CA THR A 94 -0.94 18.21 -23.26
C THR A 94 -1.63 18.64 -24.55
N GLY A 95 -2.55 19.61 -24.46
CA GLY A 95 -3.18 20.23 -25.62
C GLY A 95 -4.49 19.60 -26.12
N ALA A 96 -5.02 18.58 -25.43
CA ALA A 96 -6.35 18.05 -25.71
C ALA A 96 -7.43 18.77 -24.87
N GLU A 97 -8.60 19.04 -25.47
CA GLU A 97 -9.79 19.37 -24.70
C GLU A 97 -10.16 18.17 -23.82
N GLN A 98 -10.29 18.40 -22.52
CA GLN A 98 -10.57 17.34 -21.56
C GLN A 98 -12.08 17.17 -21.45
N PRO A 99 -12.61 15.94 -21.58
CA PRO A 99 -14.02 15.71 -21.33
C PRO A 99 -14.35 16.12 -19.87
N PRO A 100 -15.55 16.67 -19.64
CA PRO A 100 -15.99 16.93 -18.28
C PRO A 100 -16.09 15.59 -17.55
N CYS A 101 -15.40 15.47 -16.43
CA CYS A 101 -15.53 14.32 -15.56
C CYS A 101 -15.76 14.80 -14.12
N TYR A 102 -16.65 14.10 -13.43
CA TYR A 102 -17.02 14.38 -12.06
C TYR A 102 -16.46 13.27 -11.17
N ILE A 103 -15.94 13.68 -10.03
CA ILE A 103 -15.53 12.77 -8.98
C ILE A 103 -15.87 13.42 -7.65
N SER A 104 -16.72 12.73 -6.89
CA SER A 104 -17.12 13.09 -5.54
C SER A 104 -17.75 11.83 -4.96
N PRO A 105 -17.39 11.40 -3.75
CA PRO A 105 -16.68 12.16 -2.71
C PRO A 105 -15.17 11.87 -2.60
N LEU A 106 -14.54 11.32 -3.65
CA LEU A 106 -13.18 10.82 -3.56
C LEU A 106 -12.11 11.93 -3.56
N ASP A 107 -11.02 11.72 -2.81
CA ASP A 107 -9.85 12.59 -2.72
C ASP A 107 -8.56 11.77 -2.80
N PHE A 108 -7.73 12.12 -3.78
CA PHE A 108 -6.51 11.39 -4.10
C PHE A 108 -5.23 12.03 -3.56
N THR A 109 -5.30 13.11 -2.77
CA THR A 109 -4.13 13.90 -2.36
C THR A 109 -3.04 13.07 -1.68
N ASP A 110 -3.42 12.12 -0.82
CA ASP A 110 -2.50 11.24 -0.08
C ASP A 110 -2.39 9.84 -0.69
N THR A 111 -2.87 9.66 -1.92
CA THR A 111 -2.84 8.37 -2.62
C THR A 111 -1.41 7.98 -2.96
N GLN A 112 -1.07 6.71 -2.79
CA GLN A 112 0.17 6.13 -3.33
C GLN A 112 -0.16 5.17 -4.47
N VAL A 113 0.65 5.18 -5.52
CA VAL A 113 0.49 4.25 -6.65
C VAL A 113 1.61 3.25 -6.67
N VAL A 114 1.24 1.98 -6.76
CA VAL A 114 2.17 0.86 -6.91
C VAL A 114 1.80 0.07 -8.16
N GLY A 115 2.80 -0.18 -8.99
CA GLY A 115 2.69 -0.99 -10.19
C GLY A 115 2.57 -2.49 -9.89
N GLY A 116 1.89 -3.22 -10.78
CA GLY A 116 1.85 -4.68 -10.76
C GLY A 116 0.97 -5.25 -9.65
N MET A 117 -0.29 -5.55 -9.99
CA MET A 117 -1.16 -6.38 -9.15
C MET A 117 -1.12 -7.83 -9.61
N ASN A 118 -1.53 -8.76 -8.75
CA ASN A 118 -1.74 -10.15 -9.13
C ASN A 118 -3.23 -10.41 -9.43
N ASP A 119 -3.54 -11.34 -10.33
CA ASP A 119 -4.90 -11.85 -10.47
C ASP A 119 -5.26 -12.84 -9.35
N ASN A 120 -6.50 -13.37 -9.38
CA ASN A 120 -6.98 -14.33 -8.39
C ASN A 120 -6.20 -15.66 -8.37
N ASN A 121 -5.34 -15.90 -9.36
CA ASN A 121 -4.45 -17.05 -9.43
C ASN A 121 -3.00 -16.69 -9.07
N GLY A 122 -2.72 -15.46 -8.64
CA GLY A 122 -1.38 -15.00 -8.30
C GLY A 122 -0.58 -14.44 -9.48
N ILE A 123 -1.13 -14.42 -10.70
CA ILE A 123 -0.38 -14.01 -11.89
C ILE A 123 -0.22 -12.50 -11.92
N ALA A 124 1.02 -12.02 -11.93
CA ALA A 124 1.35 -10.61 -12.06
C ALA A 124 0.80 -9.99 -13.36
N LEU A 125 -0.11 -9.04 -13.21
CA LEU A 125 -0.75 -8.28 -14.25
C LEU A 125 0.10 -7.08 -14.60
N ARG A 126 0.90 -7.25 -15.66
CA ARG A 126 1.78 -6.21 -16.20
C ARG A 126 1.05 -4.95 -16.62
N ASN A 127 -0.25 -4.99 -16.84
CA ASN A 127 -1.06 -3.86 -17.29
C ASN A 127 -1.88 -3.23 -16.16
N SER A 128 -1.48 -3.37 -14.90
CA SER A 128 -2.29 -2.98 -13.75
C SER A 128 -1.54 -2.13 -12.72
N VAL A 129 -2.27 -1.33 -11.95
CA VAL A 129 -1.77 -0.53 -10.83
C VAL A 129 -2.73 -0.60 -9.64
N GLN A 130 -2.17 -0.46 -8.44
CA GLN A 130 -2.91 -0.30 -7.20
C GLN A 130 -2.78 1.14 -6.70
N LEU A 131 -3.92 1.74 -6.37
CA LEU A 131 -3.99 2.99 -5.62
C LEU A 131 -4.23 2.65 -4.17
N ASN A 132 -3.35 3.12 -3.29
CA ASN A 132 -3.49 2.98 -1.85
C ASN A 132 -3.90 4.32 -1.25
N ASN A 133 -4.69 4.29 -0.17
CA ASN A 133 -5.02 5.47 0.63
C ASN A 133 -5.88 6.52 -0.11
N VAL A 134 -6.79 6.09 -0.99
CA VAL A 134 -7.78 6.98 -1.61
C VAL A 134 -8.83 7.35 -0.56
N ARG A 135 -9.09 8.64 -0.33
CA ARG A 135 -10.08 9.09 0.65
C ARG A 135 -11.46 9.23 0.03
N GLU A 136 -12.49 9.06 0.82
CA GLU A 136 -13.87 9.47 0.52
C GLU A 136 -14.41 10.24 1.71
N TYR A 137 -15.03 11.38 1.47
CA TYR A 137 -15.67 12.16 2.52
C TYR A 137 -17.19 11.95 2.51
N THR A 138 -17.71 11.41 3.61
CA THR A 138 -19.16 11.26 3.85
C THR A 138 -19.56 12.23 4.93
N GLU A 139 -20.45 13.16 4.60
CA GLU A 139 -21.06 14.06 5.57
C GLU A 139 -22.38 13.43 6.06
N GLU A 140 -22.43 13.03 7.33
CA GLU A 140 -23.66 12.57 7.97
C GLU A 140 -24.29 13.71 8.77
N MET A 141 -25.56 14.00 8.49
CA MET A 141 -26.33 14.95 9.29
C MET A 141 -26.76 14.31 10.61
N ASP A 142 -26.51 15.01 11.72
CA ASP A 142 -27.03 14.60 13.02
C ASP A 142 -28.56 14.74 13.02
N LEU A 143 -29.24 13.59 13.10
CA LEU A 143 -30.71 13.52 13.10
C LEU A 143 -31.35 14.23 14.31
N LEU A 144 -30.60 14.42 15.40
CA LEU A 144 -31.05 15.11 16.61
C LEU A 144 -30.68 16.60 16.59
N ASN A 145 -29.68 17.00 15.80
CA ASN A 145 -29.27 18.39 15.63
C ASN A 145 -28.95 18.71 14.17
N PRO A 146 -29.93 19.19 13.37
CA PRO A 146 -29.75 19.47 11.94
C PRO A 146 -28.70 20.54 11.61
N ASN A 147 -28.22 21.28 12.61
CA ASN A 147 -27.12 22.26 12.45
C ASN A 147 -25.74 21.65 12.72
N HIS A 148 -25.67 20.36 13.00
CA HIS A 148 -24.45 19.61 13.23
C HIS A 148 -24.32 18.52 12.16
N SER A 149 -23.20 18.52 11.45
CA SER A 149 -22.81 17.44 10.56
C SER A 149 -21.49 16.85 11.03
N GLU A 150 -21.36 15.53 10.90
CA GLU A 150 -20.13 14.81 11.15
C GLU A 150 -19.53 14.42 9.82
N LEU A 151 -18.27 14.83 9.59
CA LEU A 151 -17.52 14.46 8.40
C LEU A 151 -16.74 13.18 8.70
N THR A 152 -17.19 12.07 8.14
CA THR A 152 -16.49 10.80 8.17
C THR A 152 -15.62 10.71 6.93
N THR A 153 -14.32 10.46 7.11
CA THR A 153 -13.45 10.09 5.98
C THR A 153 -13.47 8.57 5.86
N THR A 154 -13.36 7.97 4.69
CA THR A 154 -13.12 6.52 4.53
C THR A 154 -11.93 6.34 3.60
N TYR A 155 -11.03 5.42 3.91
CA TYR A 155 -9.86 5.14 3.08
C TYR A 155 -10.10 3.89 2.24
N TYR A 156 -9.68 3.90 0.98
CA TYR A 156 -9.82 2.79 0.05
C TYR A 156 -8.50 2.44 -0.62
N ASN A 157 -8.32 1.14 -0.85
CA ASN A 157 -7.37 0.65 -1.82
C ASN A 157 -8.12 0.22 -3.07
N MET A 158 -7.62 0.61 -4.24
CA MET A 158 -8.29 0.38 -5.52
C MET A 158 -7.35 -0.26 -6.52
N ALA A 159 -7.87 -1.29 -7.19
CA ALA A 159 -7.19 -2.03 -8.23
C ALA A 159 -7.66 -1.56 -9.61
N LEU A 160 -6.75 -1.04 -10.44
CA LEU A 160 -7.07 -0.64 -11.82
C LEU A 160 -6.23 -1.38 -12.86
N GLU A 161 -6.87 -1.72 -13.98
CA GLU A 161 -6.27 -2.38 -15.13
C GLU A 161 -6.36 -1.48 -16.37
N LEU A 162 -5.31 -1.46 -17.18
CA LEU A 162 -5.24 -0.67 -18.39
C LEU A 162 -6.12 -1.28 -19.48
N ASN A 163 -7.19 -0.57 -19.82
CA ASN A 163 -7.98 -0.85 -21.00
C ASN A 163 -7.29 -0.23 -22.22
N LEU A 164 -6.68 -1.07 -23.06
CA LEU A 164 -5.96 -0.63 -24.27
C LEU A 164 -6.87 -0.03 -25.35
N GLU A 165 -8.15 -0.39 -25.39
CA GLU A 165 -9.09 0.14 -26.38
C GLU A 165 -9.48 1.58 -26.07
N LYS A 166 -9.65 1.89 -24.77
CA LYS A 166 -10.04 3.22 -24.26
C LYS A 166 -8.86 4.05 -23.77
N LEU A 167 -7.68 3.43 -23.64
CA LEU A 167 -6.42 4.01 -23.17
C LEU A 167 -6.56 4.71 -21.82
N ARG A 168 -7.22 4.01 -20.88
CA ARG A 168 -7.46 4.46 -19.52
C ARG A 168 -7.33 3.28 -18.55
N LEU A 169 -7.00 3.58 -17.30
CA LEU A 169 -7.00 2.57 -16.25
C LEU A 169 -8.43 2.45 -15.72
N GLU A 170 -9.03 1.28 -15.81
CA GLU A 170 -10.40 1.00 -15.34
C GLU A 170 -10.34 0.14 -14.09
N GLN A 171 -11.21 0.40 -13.13
CA GLN A 171 -11.35 -0.44 -11.94
C GLN A 171 -11.71 -1.88 -12.35
N ARG A 172 -10.88 -2.85 -11.94
CA ARG A 172 -10.95 -4.25 -12.42
C ARG A 172 -12.14 -5.01 -11.85
N GLU A 173 -12.46 -4.77 -10.58
CA GLU A 173 -13.60 -5.36 -9.88
C GLU A 173 -14.16 -4.34 -8.87
N LYS A 174 -15.47 -4.43 -8.58
CA LYS A 174 -16.17 -3.59 -7.58
C LYS A 174 -15.71 -3.83 -6.13
N TYR A 175 -14.57 -4.47 -5.94
CA TYR A 175 -13.84 -4.46 -4.68
C TYR A 175 -13.13 -3.11 -4.58
N ALA A 176 -13.90 -2.08 -4.23
CA ALA A 176 -13.45 -1.34 -3.07
C ALA A 176 -13.25 -2.42 -2.01
N ILE A 177 -12.01 -2.79 -1.72
CA ILE A 177 -11.73 -3.24 -0.37
C ILE A 177 -12.03 -1.98 0.42
N SER A 178 -13.32 -1.75 0.72
CA SER A 178 -13.71 -0.92 1.82
C SER A 178 -13.03 -1.64 2.97
N PRO A 179 -11.93 -1.10 3.52
CA PRO A 179 -11.51 -1.64 4.78
C PRO A 179 -12.75 -1.54 5.69
N PRO A 180 -13.01 -2.54 6.54
CA PRO A 180 -14.07 -2.40 7.53
C PRO A 180 -13.91 -1.03 8.18
N PRO A 181 -15.00 -0.25 8.29
CA PRO A 181 -15.01 1.21 8.31
C PRO A 181 -13.83 1.80 9.09
N ILE A 182 -12.79 2.23 8.36
CA ILE A 182 -11.66 2.95 8.97
C ILE A 182 -12.07 4.42 8.97
N ASN A 183 -12.43 4.88 10.16
CA ASN A 183 -12.47 6.25 10.70
C ASN A 183 -13.75 6.46 11.50
N SER A 184 -13.98 5.63 12.51
CA SER A 184 -14.34 6.32 13.74
C SER A 184 -13.06 7.01 14.19
N MET A 185 -13.05 8.35 14.22
CA MET A 185 -12.16 9.05 15.14
C MET A 185 -12.57 8.56 16.52
N ILE A 186 -11.98 7.46 16.98
CA ILE A 186 -12.38 6.90 18.26
C ILE A 186 -11.71 7.76 19.31
N SER A 187 -12.47 8.70 19.86
CA SER A 187 -12.12 9.37 21.10
C SER A 187 -12.27 8.34 22.21
N LEU A 188 -11.24 7.50 22.37
CA LEU A 188 -11.25 6.49 23.41
C LEU A 188 -10.81 7.08 24.72
N LYS A 189 -11.61 6.77 25.73
CA LYS A 189 -11.21 6.97 27.11
C LYS A 189 -10.06 6.01 27.50
N PRO A 190 -9.27 6.39 28.52
CA PRO A 190 -8.04 5.71 28.99
C PRO A 190 -8.15 4.24 29.38
N ASP A 191 -9.37 3.74 29.47
CA ASP A 191 -9.73 2.41 29.98
C ASP A 191 -9.68 1.32 28.90
N HIS A 192 -9.38 1.67 27.65
CA HIS A 192 -9.40 0.73 26.53
C HIS A 192 -7.99 0.31 26.11
N GLN A 193 -7.66 -0.93 26.48
CA GLN A 193 -6.52 -1.69 26.00
C GLN A 193 -6.64 -1.91 24.48
N ILE A 194 -5.57 -1.65 23.73
CA ILE A 194 -5.47 -2.04 22.32
C ILE A 194 -4.93 -3.45 22.27
N MET A 195 -5.59 -4.30 21.49
CA MET A 195 -5.17 -5.68 21.29
C MET A 195 -4.92 -5.93 19.80
N ILE A 196 -3.82 -6.60 19.49
CA ILE A 196 -3.50 -7.05 18.14
C ILE A 196 -3.23 -8.55 18.21
N VAL A 197 -3.93 -9.35 17.44
CA VAL A 197 -3.75 -10.80 17.38
C VAL A 197 -3.31 -11.18 15.98
N LEU A 198 -2.14 -11.81 15.90
CA LEU A 198 -1.60 -12.43 14.71
C LEU A 198 -1.92 -13.93 14.75
N SER A 199 -2.52 -14.43 13.67
CA SER A 199 -2.82 -15.84 13.47
C SER A 199 -2.47 -16.28 12.05
N TRP A 200 -2.28 -17.57 11.86
CA TRP A 200 -2.08 -18.18 10.55
C TRP A 200 -2.60 -19.64 10.53
N ASP A 201 -2.59 -20.28 9.37
CA ASP A 201 -2.90 -21.69 9.25
C ASP A 201 -1.73 -22.49 9.86
N GLY A 202 -2.03 -23.27 10.90
CA GLY A 202 -1.07 -23.89 11.83
C GLY A 202 -0.20 -25.03 11.31
N ASN A 203 0.31 -24.91 10.08
CA ASN A 203 1.39 -25.75 9.64
C ASN A 203 2.63 -25.44 10.49
N ARG A 204 3.04 -26.38 11.35
CA ARG A 204 4.16 -26.28 12.32
C ARG A 204 5.54 -25.96 11.72
N ARG A 205 5.61 -25.67 10.43
CA ARG A 205 6.84 -25.35 9.70
C ARG A 205 6.99 -23.86 9.39
N LEU A 206 5.94 -23.06 9.58
CA LEU A 206 5.94 -21.62 9.38
C LEU A 206 5.97 -20.90 10.73
N ASP A 207 6.83 -19.90 10.82
CA ASP A 207 7.01 -19.02 11.98
C ASP A 207 6.84 -17.57 11.52
N PHE A 208 5.78 -16.93 12.02
CA PHE A 208 5.51 -15.53 11.80
C PHE A 208 5.56 -14.79 13.14
N ASP A 209 6.46 -13.83 13.24
CA ASP A 209 6.66 -13.04 14.45
C ASP A 209 5.88 -11.73 14.36
N ALA A 210 5.20 -11.38 15.46
CA ALA A 210 4.60 -10.08 15.69
C ALA A 210 5.67 -9.07 16.13
N HIS A 211 5.75 -7.96 15.42
CA HIS A 211 6.65 -6.85 15.72
C HIS A 211 5.84 -5.57 15.89
N LEU A 212 6.13 -4.81 16.94
CA LEU A 212 5.57 -3.48 17.17
C LEU A 212 6.70 -2.49 17.44
N THR A 213 6.79 -1.45 16.64
CA THR A 213 7.62 -0.28 16.97
C THR A 213 6.74 0.89 17.35
N GLY A 214 7.15 1.72 18.30
CA GLY A 214 6.34 2.87 18.69
C GLY A 214 7.16 4.02 19.25
N PRO A 215 6.52 5.17 19.53
CA PRO A 215 7.22 6.37 19.94
C PRO A 215 7.94 6.14 21.28
N ALA A 216 9.21 6.55 21.38
CA ALA A 216 9.96 6.56 22.63
C ALA A 216 10.61 7.93 22.89
N PRO A 217 10.83 8.34 24.15
CA PRO A 217 11.99 9.16 24.44
C PRO A 217 13.23 8.30 24.17
N GLY A 218 14.07 8.73 23.23
CA GLY A 218 15.04 7.89 22.51
C GLY A 218 15.88 6.93 23.36
N LEU A 219 15.87 5.65 22.95
CA LEU A 219 16.95 4.72 23.25
C LEU A 219 18.00 4.86 22.16
N VAL A 220 19.29 4.79 22.48
CA VAL A 220 20.34 4.75 21.45
C VAL A 220 20.01 3.64 20.46
N GLY A 221 19.90 4.01 19.17
CA GLY A 221 19.56 3.07 18.10
C GLY A 221 20.41 1.81 18.20
N SER A 222 19.76 0.66 18.12
CA SER A 222 20.39 -0.65 18.26
C SER A 222 19.92 -1.57 17.14
N TYR A 223 20.51 -2.77 17.06
CA TYR A 223 20.08 -3.82 16.13
C TYR A 223 18.54 -3.97 16.06
N ASN A 224 17.90 -3.94 17.23
CA ASN A 224 16.46 -4.15 17.35
C ASN A 224 15.69 -2.87 17.61
N ASN A 225 16.26 -1.66 17.49
CA ASN A 225 15.52 -0.43 17.79
C ASN A 225 15.95 0.68 16.84
N GLU A 226 14.97 1.31 16.19
CA GLU A 226 15.20 2.62 15.57
C GLU A 226 15.60 3.61 16.69
N PRO A 227 16.51 4.57 16.41
CA PRO A 227 17.12 5.45 17.42
C PRO A 227 16.15 6.29 18.27
N ASP A 228 14.88 6.35 17.90
CA ASP A 228 13.85 7.13 18.60
C ASP A 228 12.54 6.33 18.80
N ARG A 229 12.61 5.00 18.71
CA ARG A 229 11.44 4.13 18.85
C ARG A 229 11.74 2.94 19.74
N PHE A 230 10.77 2.54 20.55
CA PHE A 230 10.82 1.24 21.17
C PHE A 230 10.48 0.16 20.13
N HIS A 231 10.87 -1.08 20.40
CA HIS A 231 10.50 -2.24 19.61
C HIS A 231 10.16 -3.41 20.52
N ILE A 232 8.95 -3.94 20.34
CA ILE A 232 8.48 -5.18 20.95
C ILE A 232 8.51 -6.29 19.91
N TYR A 233 9.16 -7.40 20.26
CA TYR A 233 9.28 -8.61 19.45
C TYR A 233 9.66 -9.79 20.36
N PHE A 234 9.81 -11.01 19.83
CA PHE A 234 10.08 -12.22 20.64
C PHE A 234 11.26 -12.08 21.61
N GLY A 235 12.31 -11.32 21.23
CA GLY A 235 13.50 -11.09 22.05
C GLY A 235 13.40 -9.91 23.02
N ASN A 236 12.34 -9.09 22.92
CA ASN A 236 12.03 -7.98 23.81
C ASN A 236 10.51 -7.84 23.95
N LYS A 237 9.91 -8.66 24.81
CA LYS A 237 8.44 -8.84 24.84
C LYS A 237 7.68 -7.73 25.59
N ILE A 238 8.34 -6.94 26.44
CA ILE A 238 7.65 -6.02 27.36
C ILE A 238 8.35 -4.67 27.40
N ASN A 239 7.57 -3.60 27.40
CA ASN A 239 8.00 -2.28 27.86
C ASN A 239 6.88 -1.59 28.66
N GLU A 240 7.02 -0.28 28.90
CA GLU A 240 6.08 0.53 29.68
C GLU A 240 4.70 0.75 29.02
N VAL A 241 4.54 0.50 27.72
CA VAL A 241 3.31 0.76 26.96
C VAL A 241 2.82 -0.43 26.14
N ALA A 242 3.57 -1.53 26.09
CA ALA A 242 3.25 -2.65 25.23
C ALA A 242 3.81 -3.98 25.76
N HIS A 243 3.07 -5.05 25.47
CA HIS A 243 3.38 -6.42 25.88
C HIS A 243 3.03 -7.39 24.75
N LEU A 244 4.00 -8.19 24.31
CA LEU A 244 3.82 -9.34 23.43
C LEU A 244 3.68 -10.62 24.25
N TYR A 245 2.52 -11.24 24.17
CA TYR A 245 2.23 -12.58 24.64
C TYR A 245 2.53 -13.58 23.52
N THR A 246 3.63 -14.30 23.68
CA THR A 246 4.07 -15.40 22.83
C THR A 246 4.87 -16.39 23.68
N ASP A 247 4.88 -17.66 23.31
CA ASP A 247 5.65 -18.69 24.03
C ASP A 247 7.17 -18.42 23.89
N ASP A 248 7.98 -19.09 24.71
CA ASP A 248 9.40 -18.76 24.83
C ASP A 248 10.24 -19.10 23.59
N PHE A 249 9.77 -20.00 22.70
CA PHE A 249 10.47 -20.37 21.47
C PHE A 249 9.54 -20.94 20.38
N SER A 250 9.39 -20.18 19.27
CA SER A 250 9.03 -20.57 17.88
C SER A 250 7.68 -21.24 17.60
N ASN A 251 7.01 -20.73 16.56
CA ASN A 251 5.81 -21.25 15.87
C ASN A 251 4.52 -21.26 16.70
N SER A 252 4.52 -20.64 17.89
CA SER A 252 3.31 -20.53 18.71
C SER A 252 2.39 -19.48 18.14
N GLN A 253 1.24 -19.93 17.65
CA GLN A 253 0.14 -19.07 17.26
C GLN A 253 -1.08 -19.29 18.16
N PRO A 254 -1.90 -18.25 18.39
CA PRO A 254 -1.69 -16.87 17.93
C PRO A 254 -0.61 -16.13 18.73
N GLU A 255 0.01 -15.12 18.13
CA GLU A 255 0.81 -14.14 18.86
C GLU A 255 -0.06 -12.92 19.19
N THR A 256 -0.01 -12.43 20.43
CA THR A 256 -0.89 -11.34 20.88
C THR A 256 -0.10 -10.16 21.40
N MET A 257 -0.29 -8.99 20.81
CA MET A 257 0.26 -7.72 21.26
C MET A 257 -0.80 -6.92 22.01
N GLU A 258 -0.45 -6.45 23.19
CA GLU A 258 -1.22 -5.49 23.97
C GLU A 258 -0.50 -4.13 23.94
N ILE A 259 -1.26 -3.05 23.78
CA ILE A 259 -0.76 -1.67 23.93
C ILE A 259 -1.64 -0.92 24.93
N SER A 260 -1.02 -0.25 25.88
CA SER A 260 -1.68 0.47 26.97
C SER A 260 -0.99 1.82 27.28
N PRO A 261 -1.71 2.78 27.88
CA PRO A 261 -1.10 4.02 28.35
C PRO A 261 0.07 3.78 29.30
N PRO A 262 1.11 4.63 29.31
CA PRO A 262 2.19 4.53 30.28
C PRO A 262 1.65 4.55 31.73
N PRO A 263 2.34 3.94 32.71
CA PRO A 263 1.89 3.91 34.09
C PRO A 263 1.57 5.32 34.63
N GLY A 264 0.35 5.48 35.16
CA GLY A 264 -0.12 6.76 35.69
C GLY A 264 -0.52 7.80 34.65
N GLN A 265 -0.53 7.44 33.36
CA GLN A 265 -1.07 8.26 32.28
C GLN A 265 -2.44 7.75 31.85
N GLU A 266 -3.24 8.69 31.35
CA GLU A 266 -4.58 8.41 30.81
C GLU A 266 -4.55 8.17 29.30
N LYS A 267 -3.48 8.56 28.61
CA LYS A 267 -3.41 8.50 27.14
C LYS A 267 -2.19 7.70 26.70
N LEU A 268 -2.31 7.04 25.55
CA LEU A 268 -1.15 6.53 24.84
C LEU A 268 -0.18 7.68 24.56
N ARG A 269 1.10 7.32 24.40
CA ARG A 269 2.11 8.30 24.03
C ARG A 269 1.81 8.79 22.60
N PRO A 270 1.77 10.11 22.36
CA PRO A 270 1.62 10.63 21.00
C PRO A 270 2.75 10.16 20.09
N GLY A 271 2.41 9.88 18.82
CA GLY A 271 3.34 9.40 17.80
C GLY A 271 2.82 8.19 17.04
N ILE A 272 3.73 7.51 16.33
CA ILE A 272 3.39 6.45 15.38
C ILE A 272 3.79 5.09 15.95
N TYR A 273 2.79 4.24 16.16
CA TYR A 273 2.94 2.83 16.48
C TYR A 273 2.80 2.02 15.19
N ARG A 274 3.87 1.36 14.73
CA ARG A 274 3.86 0.55 13.50
C ARG A 274 3.84 -0.93 13.85
N TYR A 275 2.83 -1.63 13.38
CA TYR A 275 2.72 -3.08 13.51
C TYR A 275 3.17 -3.77 12.22
N SER A 276 4.02 -4.78 12.36
CA SER A 276 4.52 -5.56 11.23
C SER A 276 4.64 -7.04 11.58
N VAL A 277 4.48 -7.90 10.59
CA VAL A 277 4.65 -9.34 10.71
C VAL A 277 5.95 -9.73 10.00
N HIS A 278 6.82 -10.47 10.69
CA HIS A 278 8.05 -10.98 10.11
C HIS A 278 7.90 -12.47 9.81
N HIS A 279 8.20 -12.88 8.59
CA HIS A 279 8.39 -14.29 8.26
C HIS A 279 9.78 -14.69 8.72
N PHE A 280 9.86 -15.38 9.86
CA PHE A 280 11.12 -15.75 10.51
C PHE A 280 11.66 -17.08 10.00
N GLN A 281 10.77 -18.06 9.82
CA GLN A 281 11.15 -19.40 9.42
C GLN A 281 10.05 -20.10 8.62
N GLY A 282 10.48 -20.96 7.70
CA GLY A 282 9.61 -21.88 6.97
C GLY A 282 9.63 -21.64 5.46
N ASN A 283 9.04 -22.59 4.74
CA ASN A 283 8.82 -22.47 3.30
C ASN A 283 7.34 -22.19 3.09
N GLY A 284 7.03 -21.04 2.51
CA GLY A 284 5.69 -20.52 2.29
C GLY A 284 5.69 -19.00 2.38
N ASN A 285 4.51 -18.39 2.27
CA ASN A 285 4.34 -16.95 2.38
C ASN A 285 3.10 -16.60 3.22
N PHE A 286 2.94 -15.30 3.53
CA PHE A 286 1.84 -14.80 4.34
C PHE A 286 0.44 -15.19 3.80
N VAL A 287 0.26 -15.21 2.48
CA VAL A 287 -1.04 -15.50 1.86
C VAL A 287 -1.36 -16.99 1.88
N GLU A 288 -0.42 -17.84 1.47
CA GLU A 288 -0.59 -19.31 1.53
C GLU A 288 -0.86 -19.79 2.96
N ALA A 289 -0.21 -19.13 3.92
CA ALA A 289 -0.39 -19.39 5.33
C ALA A 289 -1.65 -18.77 5.91
N LYS A 290 -2.47 -18.05 5.11
CA LYS A 290 -3.67 -17.33 5.57
C LYS A 290 -3.40 -16.52 6.84
N VAL A 291 -2.31 -15.76 6.82
CA VAL A 291 -1.98 -14.87 7.93
C VAL A 291 -3.11 -13.86 8.09
N GLN A 292 -3.58 -13.67 9.31
CA GLN A 292 -4.57 -12.67 9.66
C GLN A 292 -4.05 -11.85 10.83
N VAL A 293 -4.28 -10.54 10.76
CA VAL A 293 -4.00 -9.62 11.86
C VAL A 293 -5.32 -8.99 12.26
N HIS A 294 -5.72 -9.22 13.49
CA HIS A 294 -6.92 -8.64 14.06
C HIS A 294 -6.51 -7.55 15.05
N LEU A 295 -7.06 -6.36 14.91
CA LEU A 295 -6.82 -5.19 15.75
C LEU A 295 -8.12 -4.84 16.47
N TRP A 296 -8.11 -4.81 17.79
CA TRP A 296 -9.20 -4.31 18.61
C TRP A 296 -8.82 -2.99 19.25
N ILE A 297 -9.63 -1.97 18.99
CA ILE A 297 -9.50 -0.64 19.61
C ILE A 297 -10.88 -0.27 20.16
N GLY A 298 -11.01 -0.16 21.48
CA GLY A 298 -12.28 0.22 22.10
C GLY A 298 -13.43 -0.77 21.87
N GLY A 299 -13.11 -2.06 21.70
CA GLY A 299 -14.08 -3.11 21.39
C GLY A 299 -14.48 -3.20 19.92
N LEU A 300 -14.01 -2.30 19.05
CA LEU A 300 -14.17 -2.41 17.60
C LEU A 300 -13.04 -3.25 17.03
N GLU A 301 -13.38 -4.23 16.21
CA GLU A 301 -12.44 -5.14 15.54
C GLU A 301 -12.18 -4.70 14.10
N GLN A 302 -10.91 -4.74 13.71
CA GLN A 302 -10.45 -4.55 12.35
C GLN A 302 -9.56 -5.73 11.95
N VAL A 303 -9.85 -6.33 10.80
CA VAL A 303 -9.09 -7.48 10.28
C VAL A 303 -8.27 -7.06 9.07
N PHE A 304 -7.01 -7.45 9.05
CA PHE A 304 -6.07 -7.25 7.95
C PHE A 304 -5.60 -8.60 7.43
N GLU A 305 -5.57 -8.71 6.11
CA GLU A 305 -5.06 -9.88 5.40
C GLU A 305 -3.93 -9.45 4.45
N PRO A 306 -2.89 -10.27 4.28
CA PRO A 306 -1.80 -9.98 3.37
C PRO A 306 -2.30 -10.03 1.92
N LEU A 307 -1.88 -9.07 1.12
CA LEU A 307 -2.04 -9.11 -0.33
C LEU A 307 -0.97 -10.03 -0.95
N LEU A 308 -1.28 -10.72 -2.06
CA LEU A 308 -0.32 -11.61 -2.74
C LEU A 308 0.95 -10.84 -3.13
N PRO A 309 2.16 -11.26 -2.72
CA PRO A 309 3.39 -10.65 -3.20
C PRO A 309 3.54 -10.91 -4.72
N PRO A 310 4.28 -10.08 -5.47
CA PRO A 310 4.41 -10.25 -6.91
C PRO A 310 4.94 -11.64 -7.29
N GLU A 311 4.31 -12.32 -8.25
CA GLU A 311 4.87 -13.55 -8.81
C GLU A 311 6.10 -13.26 -9.70
N ASN A 312 7.14 -14.10 -9.57
CA ASN A 312 8.43 -14.12 -10.30
C ASN A 312 9.63 -13.37 -9.68
N ASP A 313 9.56 -12.89 -8.45
CA ASP A 313 10.79 -12.64 -7.70
C ASP A 313 11.08 -13.88 -6.84
N ASP A 314 11.99 -14.75 -7.27
CA ASP A 314 12.50 -15.86 -6.45
C ASP A 314 12.99 -15.38 -5.07
N LYS A 315 13.32 -14.09 -4.97
CA LYS A 315 13.53 -13.39 -3.71
C LYS A 315 12.29 -13.53 -2.83
N TYR A 316 11.08 -13.09 -3.25
CA TYR A 316 9.84 -13.04 -2.43
C TYR A 316 9.36 -14.42 -1.95
N TRP A 317 9.64 -15.47 -2.72
CA TRP A 317 9.14 -16.81 -2.46
C TRP A 317 10.08 -17.68 -1.61
N ASN A 318 11.39 -17.39 -1.62
CA ASN A 318 12.40 -18.21 -0.92
C ASN A 318 13.19 -17.47 0.16
N SER A 319 13.05 -16.15 0.32
CA SER A 319 13.68 -15.47 1.44
C SER A 319 12.86 -15.70 2.71
N ILE A 320 13.40 -16.54 3.58
CA ILE A 320 13.04 -16.77 4.99
C ILE A 320 13.04 -15.48 5.86
N MET A 321 13.04 -14.29 5.25
CA MET A 321 13.32 -13.00 5.88
C MET A 321 12.52 -11.87 5.21
N TYR A 322 11.21 -12.00 5.18
CA TYR A 322 10.31 -10.93 4.72
C TYR A 322 9.54 -10.29 5.85
N LYS A 323 9.35 -8.98 5.76
CA LYS A 323 8.49 -8.20 6.65
C LYS A 323 7.27 -7.71 5.87
N TRP A 324 6.10 -7.87 6.47
CA TRP A 324 4.85 -7.22 6.07
C TRP A 324 4.53 -6.10 7.06
N GLU A 325 4.58 -4.85 6.62
CA GLU A 325 4.08 -3.70 7.39
C GLU A 325 2.57 -3.62 7.21
N VAL A 326 1.83 -3.89 8.29
CA VAL A 326 0.38 -4.08 8.22
C VAL A 326 -0.31 -2.72 8.29
N PHE A 327 -0.09 -2.01 9.39
CA PHE A 327 -0.68 -0.70 9.65
C PHE A 327 0.21 0.14 10.57
N GLU A 328 -0.09 1.43 10.60
CA GLU A 328 0.38 2.40 11.58
C GLU A 328 -0.80 2.93 12.38
N LEU A 329 -0.69 2.95 13.70
CA LEU A 329 -1.58 3.64 14.60
C LEU A 329 -0.94 4.99 14.97
N ILE A 330 -1.56 6.07 14.50
CA ILE A 330 -1.15 7.44 14.75
C ILE A 330 -1.92 7.94 15.95
N VAL A 331 -1.20 8.30 17.01
CA VAL A 331 -1.76 8.86 18.24
C VAL A 331 -1.40 10.34 18.31
N SER A 332 -2.40 11.22 18.40
CA SER A 332 -2.21 12.66 18.57
C SER A 332 -2.03 13.07 20.04
N GLU A 333 -1.58 14.30 20.26
CA GLU A 333 -1.37 14.90 21.60
C GLU A 333 -2.63 14.89 22.48
N ASP A 334 -3.80 15.03 21.86
CA ASP A 334 -5.10 14.96 22.54
C ASP A 334 -5.59 13.52 22.77
N GLY A 335 -4.83 12.51 22.37
CA GLY A 335 -5.14 11.09 22.56
C GLY A 335 -6.07 10.50 21.51
N MET A 336 -6.42 11.26 20.47
CA MET A 336 -7.14 10.72 19.32
C MET A 336 -6.24 9.73 18.56
N MET A 337 -6.88 8.71 17.99
CA MET A 337 -6.19 7.64 17.29
C MET A 337 -6.71 7.52 15.86
N GLN A 338 -5.78 7.30 14.94
CA GLN A 338 -6.06 7.00 13.54
C GLN A 338 -5.28 5.75 13.13
N VAL A 339 -5.95 4.79 12.50
CA VAL A 339 -5.31 3.62 11.90
C VAL A 339 -5.07 3.91 10.42
N GLN A 340 -3.80 3.91 10.01
CA GLN A 340 -3.38 4.03 8.63
C GLN A 340 -2.89 2.68 8.12
N LEU A 341 -3.59 2.12 7.13
CA LEU A 341 -3.18 0.90 6.46
C LEU A 341 -1.88 1.12 5.67
N GLN A 342 -0.92 0.20 5.78
CA GLN A 342 0.36 0.28 5.06
C GLN A 342 0.45 -0.74 3.92
N GLN A 343 0.25 -2.03 4.22
CA GLN A 343 0.31 -3.13 3.24
C GLN A 343 1.61 -3.18 2.41
N ASN A 344 2.75 -2.87 3.04
CA ASN A 344 4.06 -2.86 2.39
C ASN A 344 4.86 -4.12 2.69
N TYR A 345 5.56 -4.65 1.69
CA TYR A 345 6.47 -5.79 1.83
C TYR A 345 7.92 -5.37 1.62
N ALA A 346 8.79 -5.75 2.54
CA ALA A 346 10.21 -5.45 2.45
C ALA A 346 11.06 -6.65 2.88
N PRO A 347 12.23 -6.86 2.26
CA PRO A 347 13.21 -7.81 2.79
C PRO A 347 13.68 -7.34 4.18
N SER A 348 13.70 -8.24 5.16
CA SER A 348 14.36 -8.00 6.43
C SER A 348 15.85 -8.32 6.27
N ASN A 349 16.74 -7.34 6.47
CA ASN A 349 18.17 -7.52 6.26
C ASN A 349 18.90 -7.79 7.59
N PRO A 350 19.22 -9.05 7.94
CA PRO A 350 20.03 -9.35 9.13
C PRO A 350 21.54 -9.19 8.91
N ALA A 351 22.02 -8.90 7.71
CA ALA A 351 23.48 -8.94 7.44
C ALA A 351 24.24 -7.76 8.08
N GLU A 352 23.59 -6.63 8.31
CA GLU A 352 24.19 -5.49 9.06
C GLU A 352 24.24 -5.75 10.58
N VAL A 353 23.42 -6.68 11.05
CA VAL A 353 23.30 -7.10 12.45
C VAL A 353 24.48 -7.94 12.88
N ARG A 354 24.88 -8.91 12.04
CA ARG A 354 25.94 -9.87 12.38
C ARG A 354 27.35 -9.34 12.17
N ARG A 355 27.54 -8.25 11.44
CA ARG A 355 28.87 -7.66 11.18
C ARG A 355 29.38 -6.70 12.26
N LYS A 356 28.54 -6.27 13.22
CA LYS A 356 28.93 -5.35 14.29
C LYS A 356 29.09 -6.01 15.67
N VAL A 357 28.90 -7.33 15.76
CA VAL A 357 29.03 -8.12 17.02
C VAL A 357 30.20 -9.12 16.94
N ASN A 358 31.17 -8.91 16.05
CA ASN A 358 32.47 -9.58 16.08
C ASN A 358 33.60 -8.56 16.18
#